data_AF-A0A523FZ94-F1
#
_entry.id   AF-A0A523FZ94-F1
#
_cell.length_a   1.000
_cell.length_b   1.000
_cell.length_c   1.000
_cell.angle_alpha   90.00
_cell.angle_beta   90.00
_cell.angle_gamma   90.00
#
_symmetry.space_group_name_H-M   'P 1'
#
loop_
_entity.id
_entity.type
_entity.pdbx_description
1 polymer ?
#
loop_
_entity_poly.entity_id
_entity_poly.type
_entity_poly.pdbx_seq_one_letter_code
_entity_poly.pdbx_strand_id
1 'polypeptide(L)'
;MNITAQDVNKLRKMTGAGMMDCKKALTEANGDFEVAIDLLRKTGQKVSASRADRKTTEGSVFVKTDAKGHEGVLIALNCETDFVAKTENFQSLGVEILEQAVSQNPGSIDELMALSSGDLTIGERVIDMIGKIGEKIEISAYERLKANKVITYVHAGSKLGVLVGLDGSNGSDVDTAGRDVAMQIAAMNPIAVDKDQVDSTLVEREVAIGREQAIAEGKPENLVDKIAAGKLNKFFKENTLLNQTFVKDNSLTVSKYLESVKQGLTVKDFRRVSIGG
;
A
#
# COMPACT_ATOMS: atom_id res chain seq x y z
N MET A 1 -35.11 -23.98 -23.32
CA MET A 1 -35.70 -23.76 -21.97
C MET A 1 -36.09 -22.29 -21.85
N ASN A 2 -37.22 -21.93 -21.23
CA ASN A 2 -37.64 -20.51 -21.16
C ASN A 2 -37.03 -19.86 -19.91
N ILE A 3 -36.04 -18.99 -20.08
CA ILE A 3 -35.34 -18.33 -18.96
C ILE A 3 -36.19 -17.16 -18.48
N THR A 4 -36.64 -17.21 -17.24
CA THR A 4 -37.52 -16.18 -16.69
C THR A 4 -36.72 -14.99 -16.15
N ALA A 5 -37.38 -13.83 -16.03
CA ALA A 5 -36.77 -12.67 -15.37
C ALA A 5 -36.43 -12.95 -13.90
N GLN A 6 -37.15 -13.88 -13.25
CA GLN A 6 -36.86 -14.31 -11.89
C GLN A 6 -35.56 -15.12 -11.81
N ASP A 7 -35.30 -16.00 -12.77
CA ASP A 7 -34.06 -16.78 -12.84
C ASP A 7 -32.84 -15.88 -13.04
N VAL A 8 -32.96 -14.91 -13.95
CA VAL A 8 -31.89 -13.92 -14.18
C VAL A 8 -31.62 -13.10 -12.91
N ASN A 9 -32.67 -12.64 -12.22
CA ASN A 9 -32.52 -11.88 -10.99
C ASN A 9 -31.93 -12.73 -9.85
N LYS A 10 -32.29 -14.03 -9.79
CA LYS A 10 -31.71 -14.97 -8.83
C LYS A 10 -30.20 -15.13 -9.07
N LEU A 11 -29.78 -15.39 -10.32
CA LEU A 11 -28.36 -15.51 -10.65
C LEU A 11 -27.61 -14.21 -10.37
N ARG A 12 -28.21 -13.06 -10.69
CA ARG A 12 -27.64 -11.74 -10.35
C ARG A 12 -27.45 -11.54 -8.85
N LYS A 13 -28.41 -11.96 -8.01
CA LYS A 13 -28.27 -11.87 -6.56
C LYS A 13 -27.19 -12.82 -6.02
N MET A 14 -27.04 -13.99 -6.61
CA MET A 14 -26.02 -14.97 -6.21
C MET A 14 -24.61 -14.52 -6.60
N THR A 15 -24.45 -13.95 -7.80
CA THR A 15 -23.13 -13.65 -8.37
C THR A 15 -22.72 -12.20 -8.26
N GLY A 16 -23.68 -11.26 -8.21
CA GLY A 16 -23.45 -9.83 -8.30
C GLY A 16 -23.15 -9.33 -9.73
N ALA A 17 -23.22 -10.19 -10.75
CA ALA A 17 -22.92 -9.82 -12.13
C ALA A 17 -24.00 -8.94 -12.78
N GLY A 18 -23.67 -8.30 -13.90
CA GLY A 18 -24.59 -7.48 -14.68
C GLY A 18 -25.84 -8.25 -15.12
N MET A 19 -27.00 -7.58 -15.17
CA MET A 19 -28.27 -8.21 -15.51
C MET A 19 -28.24 -8.91 -16.88
N MET A 20 -27.62 -8.26 -17.88
CA MET A 20 -27.52 -8.81 -19.23
C MET A 20 -26.52 -9.96 -19.31
N ASP A 21 -25.45 -9.92 -18.53
CA ASP A 21 -24.47 -11.01 -18.48
C ASP A 21 -25.08 -12.24 -17.81
N CYS A 22 -25.85 -12.06 -16.73
CA CYS A 22 -26.62 -13.14 -16.10
C CYS A 22 -27.61 -13.78 -17.10
N LYS A 23 -28.32 -12.95 -17.89
CA LYS A 23 -29.26 -13.46 -18.90
C LYS A 23 -28.55 -14.24 -19.99
N LYS A 24 -27.42 -13.72 -20.51
CA LYS A 24 -26.61 -14.40 -21.52
C LYS A 24 -26.05 -15.72 -21.00
N ALA A 25 -25.45 -15.70 -19.81
CA ALA A 25 -24.89 -16.88 -19.17
C ALA A 25 -25.95 -17.98 -18.96
N LEU A 26 -27.13 -17.65 -18.44
CA LEU A 26 -28.23 -18.61 -18.33
C LEU A 26 -28.68 -19.13 -19.69
N THR A 27 -28.70 -18.27 -20.71
CA THR A 27 -29.11 -18.65 -22.08
C THR A 27 -28.15 -19.66 -22.68
N GLU A 28 -26.85 -19.41 -22.58
CA GLU A 28 -25.81 -20.32 -23.04
C GLU A 28 -25.75 -21.61 -22.21
N ALA A 29 -26.02 -21.52 -20.91
CA ALA A 29 -26.10 -22.66 -20.00
C ALA A 29 -27.43 -23.44 -20.09
N ASN A 30 -28.34 -23.07 -21.00
CA ASN A 30 -29.67 -23.67 -21.12
C ASN A 30 -30.47 -23.69 -19.81
N GLY A 31 -30.27 -22.70 -18.93
CA GLY A 31 -30.93 -22.58 -17.63
C GLY A 31 -30.18 -23.23 -16.46
N ASP A 32 -29.04 -23.86 -16.69
CA ASP A 32 -28.20 -24.43 -15.63
C ASP A 32 -27.44 -23.31 -14.90
N PHE A 33 -27.67 -23.21 -13.58
CA PHE A 33 -27.08 -22.14 -12.76
C PHE A 33 -25.59 -22.33 -12.52
N GLU A 34 -25.11 -23.57 -12.33
CA GLU A 34 -23.69 -23.83 -12.06
C GLU A 34 -22.87 -23.55 -13.33
N VAL A 35 -23.35 -24.04 -14.48
CA VAL A 35 -22.73 -23.74 -15.77
C VAL A 35 -22.77 -22.23 -16.07
N ALA A 36 -23.86 -21.54 -15.73
CA ALA A 36 -23.95 -20.09 -15.90
C ALA A 36 -22.96 -19.33 -15.00
N ILE A 37 -22.72 -19.79 -13.77
CA ILE A 37 -21.70 -19.22 -12.87
C ILE A 37 -20.31 -19.37 -13.50
N ASP A 38 -19.97 -20.55 -14.03
CA ASP A 38 -18.68 -20.78 -14.69
C ASP A 38 -18.51 -19.94 -15.96
N LEU A 39 -19.58 -19.70 -16.72
CA LEU A 39 -19.55 -18.79 -17.86
C LEU A 39 -19.32 -17.33 -17.44
N LEU A 40 -19.92 -16.90 -16.32
CA LEU A 40 -19.68 -15.56 -15.77
C LEU A 40 -18.23 -15.39 -15.31
N ARG A 41 -17.63 -16.41 -14.68
CA ARG A 41 -16.20 -16.42 -14.32
C ARG A 41 -15.29 -16.27 -15.55
N LYS A 42 -15.53 -17.08 -16.58
CA LYS A 42 -14.80 -16.98 -17.86
C LYS A 42 -14.97 -15.62 -18.51
N THR A 43 -16.14 -14.99 -18.36
CA THR A 43 -16.38 -13.63 -18.84
C THR A 43 -15.57 -12.61 -18.05
N GLY A 44 -15.51 -12.73 -16.71
CA GLY A 44 -14.66 -11.90 -15.85
C GLY A 44 -13.18 -11.97 -16.24
N GLN A 45 -12.66 -13.17 -16.53
CA GLN A 45 -11.30 -13.36 -17.04
C GLN A 45 -11.05 -12.61 -18.36
N LYS A 46 -12.00 -12.66 -19.30
CA LYS A 46 -11.91 -11.91 -20.57
C LYS A 46 -11.92 -10.40 -20.34
N VAL A 47 -12.77 -9.91 -19.42
CA VAL A 47 -12.83 -8.48 -19.07
C VAL A 47 -11.51 -8.03 -18.45
N SER A 48 -10.97 -8.81 -17.50
CA SER A 48 -9.65 -8.56 -16.91
C SER A 48 -8.55 -8.49 -17.97
N ALA A 49 -8.45 -9.49 -18.85
CA ALA A 49 -7.46 -9.54 -19.92
C ALA A 49 -7.57 -8.34 -20.88
N SER A 50 -8.79 -7.97 -21.30
CA SER A 50 -9.02 -6.82 -22.19
C SER A 50 -8.73 -5.45 -21.55
N ARG A 51 -8.50 -5.42 -20.23
CA ARG A 51 -8.23 -4.20 -19.45
C ARG A 51 -6.85 -4.19 -18.82
N ALA A 52 -5.97 -5.15 -19.10
CA ALA A 52 -4.65 -5.24 -18.48
C ALA A 52 -3.82 -3.94 -18.61
N ASP A 53 -3.94 -3.24 -19.75
CA ASP A 53 -3.23 -1.99 -20.05
C ASP A 53 -3.88 -0.73 -19.44
N ARG A 54 -5.02 -0.87 -18.74
CA ARG A 54 -5.69 0.26 -18.08
C ARG A 54 -4.89 0.71 -16.87
N LYS A 55 -4.87 2.02 -16.66
CA LYS A 55 -4.24 2.65 -15.50
C LYS A 55 -5.17 2.61 -14.28
N THR A 56 -4.58 2.33 -13.13
CA THR A 56 -5.24 2.08 -11.84
C THR A 56 -4.74 3.12 -10.82
N THR A 57 -5.10 4.38 -11.06
CA THR A 57 -4.62 5.53 -10.26
C THR A 57 -5.44 5.80 -9.01
N GLU A 58 -6.55 5.07 -8.83
CA GLU A 58 -7.46 5.17 -7.71
C GLU A 58 -7.42 3.87 -6.88
N GLY A 59 -8.06 3.85 -5.70
CA GLY A 59 -8.07 2.66 -4.85
C GLY A 59 -8.06 2.94 -3.35
N SER A 60 -7.69 1.94 -2.56
CA SER A 60 -7.49 2.07 -1.12
C SER A 60 -6.34 1.22 -0.60
N VAL A 61 -5.61 1.76 0.37
CA VAL A 61 -4.67 1.00 1.19
C VAL A 61 -5.39 0.33 2.34
N PHE A 62 -4.89 -0.83 2.75
CA PHE A 62 -5.37 -1.57 3.91
C PHE A 62 -4.16 -1.98 4.74
N VAL A 63 -4.22 -1.73 6.05
CA VAL A 63 -3.13 -2.00 6.99
C VAL A 63 -3.64 -2.76 8.20
N LYS A 64 -2.86 -3.73 8.67
CA LYS A 64 -3.20 -4.49 9.88
C LYS A 64 -1.92 -5.06 10.49
N THR A 65 -1.91 -5.17 11.81
CA THR A 65 -0.88 -5.94 12.51
C THR A 65 -1.39 -7.32 12.86
N ASP A 66 -0.47 -8.24 13.13
CA ASP A 66 -0.80 -9.45 13.85
C ASP A 66 -1.32 -9.13 15.27
N ALA A 67 -1.88 -10.14 15.94
CA ALA A 67 -2.47 -9.96 17.27
C ALA A 67 -1.45 -9.52 18.34
N LYS A 68 -0.16 -9.77 18.11
CA LYS A 68 0.93 -9.38 19.03
C LYS A 68 1.46 -7.97 18.73
N GLY A 69 1.17 -7.42 17.56
CA GLY A 69 1.72 -6.14 17.12
C GLY A 69 3.20 -6.20 16.76
N HIS A 70 3.72 -7.37 16.40
CA HIS A 70 5.13 -7.57 16.01
C HIS A 70 5.32 -7.69 14.50
N GLU A 71 4.24 -7.95 13.77
CA GLU A 71 4.22 -8.00 12.32
C GLU A 71 3.12 -7.09 11.79
N GLY A 72 3.44 -6.26 10.81
CA GLY A 72 2.50 -5.42 10.10
C GLY A 72 2.46 -5.77 8.62
N VAL A 73 1.26 -5.73 8.06
CA VAL A 73 1.00 -5.90 6.64
C VAL A 73 0.29 -4.66 6.11
N LEU A 74 0.71 -4.22 4.93
CA LEU A 74 0.08 -3.18 4.15
C LEU A 74 -0.15 -3.70 2.74
N ILE A 75 -1.37 -3.57 2.24
CA ILE A 75 -1.68 -3.77 0.81
C ILE A 75 -2.23 -2.47 0.20
N ALA A 76 -1.95 -2.25 -1.08
CA ALA A 76 -2.66 -1.27 -1.89
C ALA A 76 -3.49 -1.99 -2.94
N LEU A 77 -4.81 -1.91 -2.83
CA LEU A 77 -5.75 -2.40 -3.84
C LEU A 77 -6.14 -1.21 -4.71
N ASN A 78 -5.81 -1.27 -5.99
CA ASN A 78 -6.04 -0.18 -6.93
C ASN A 78 -7.19 -0.50 -7.87
N CYS A 79 -7.86 0.54 -8.37
CA CYS A 79 -8.90 0.50 -9.39
C CYS A 79 -8.79 1.71 -10.35
N GLU A 80 -9.62 1.73 -11.39
CA GLU A 80 -9.60 2.82 -12.38
C GLU A 80 -10.22 4.10 -11.81
N THR A 81 -11.32 4.00 -11.04
CA THR A 81 -12.07 5.17 -10.54
C THR A 81 -12.22 5.22 -9.01
N ASP A 82 -12.42 6.42 -8.47
CA ASP A 82 -12.61 6.65 -7.04
C ASP A 82 -13.98 6.17 -6.53
N PHE A 83 -14.97 6.11 -7.43
CA PHE A 83 -16.30 5.56 -7.14
C PHE A 83 -16.21 4.09 -6.75
N VAL A 84 -15.47 3.28 -7.52
CA VAL A 84 -15.27 1.86 -7.23
C VAL A 84 -14.55 1.66 -5.89
N ALA A 85 -13.50 2.45 -5.64
CA ALA A 85 -12.74 2.39 -4.40
C ALA A 85 -13.62 2.54 -3.14
N LYS A 86 -14.71 3.30 -3.22
CA LYS A 86 -15.60 3.59 -2.08
C LYS A 86 -16.74 2.57 -1.91
N THR A 87 -16.88 1.61 -2.81
CA THR A 87 -17.96 0.61 -2.74
C THR A 87 -17.69 -0.42 -1.64
N GLU A 88 -18.76 -0.91 -1.01
CA GLU A 88 -18.69 -1.93 0.04
C GLU A 88 -18.01 -3.22 -0.45
N ASN A 89 -18.30 -3.65 -1.68
CA ASN A 89 -17.69 -4.82 -2.29
C ASN A 89 -16.17 -4.68 -2.43
N PHE A 90 -15.69 -3.52 -2.88
CA PHE A 90 -14.26 -3.26 -3.02
C PHE A 90 -13.55 -3.21 -1.66
N GLN A 91 -14.15 -2.51 -0.69
CA GLN A 91 -13.61 -2.42 0.68
C GLN A 91 -13.57 -3.78 1.36
N SER A 92 -14.63 -4.59 1.21
CA SER A 92 -14.71 -5.93 1.79
C SER A 92 -13.66 -6.86 1.19
N LEU A 93 -13.44 -6.81 -0.12
CA LEU A 93 -12.37 -7.57 -0.78
C LEU A 93 -10.99 -7.18 -0.25
N GLY A 94 -10.71 -5.88 -0.09
CA GLY A 94 -9.44 -5.42 0.48
C GLY A 94 -9.22 -5.91 1.92
N VAL A 95 -10.25 -5.87 2.76
CA VAL A 95 -10.20 -6.43 4.12
C VAL A 95 -9.93 -7.93 4.09
N GLU A 96 -10.65 -8.68 3.26
CA GLU A 96 -10.47 -10.13 3.12
C GLU A 96 -9.04 -10.50 2.70
N ILE A 97 -8.49 -9.81 1.69
CA ILE A 97 -7.11 -10.02 1.23
C ILE A 97 -6.12 -9.73 2.36
N LEU A 98 -6.30 -8.61 3.06
CA LEU A 98 -5.44 -8.22 4.17
C LEU A 98 -5.45 -9.26 5.30
N GLU A 99 -6.61 -9.83 5.61
CA GLU A 99 -6.74 -10.85 6.64
C GLU A 99 -5.99 -12.13 6.28
N GLN A 100 -6.11 -12.59 5.04
CA GLN A 100 -5.32 -13.72 4.55
C GLN A 100 -3.83 -13.41 4.54
N ALA A 101 -3.45 -12.20 4.12
CA ALA A 101 -2.06 -11.77 4.08
C ALA A 101 -1.41 -11.74 5.48
N VAL A 102 -2.13 -11.29 6.51
CA VAL A 102 -1.66 -11.33 7.91
C VAL A 102 -1.61 -12.76 8.45
N SER A 103 -2.61 -13.58 8.13
CA SER A 103 -2.73 -14.94 8.65
C SER A 103 -1.66 -15.89 8.08
N GLN A 104 -1.43 -15.82 6.77
CA GLN A 104 -0.57 -16.77 6.04
C GLN A 104 0.82 -16.21 5.73
N ASN A 105 1.00 -14.89 5.76
CA ASN A 105 2.28 -14.21 5.52
C ASN A 105 3.01 -14.63 4.23
N PRO A 106 2.34 -14.62 3.06
CA PRO A 106 2.95 -15.00 1.78
C PRO A 106 4.18 -14.13 1.45
N GLY A 107 5.14 -14.72 0.74
CA GLY A 107 6.41 -14.09 0.36
C GLY A 107 6.30 -12.93 -0.64
N SER A 108 5.25 -12.95 -1.45
CA SER A 108 5.08 -12.09 -2.62
C SER A 108 3.61 -11.85 -2.94
N ILE A 109 3.33 -10.92 -3.86
CA ILE A 109 1.97 -10.70 -4.39
C ILE A 109 1.48 -11.98 -5.10
N ASP A 110 2.33 -12.67 -5.85
CA ASP A 110 1.96 -13.90 -6.55
C ASP A 110 1.54 -15.00 -5.56
N GLU A 111 2.30 -15.18 -4.49
CA GLU A 111 1.94 -16.11 -3.42
C GLU A 111 0.66 -15.70 -2.69
N LEU A 112 0.45 -14.40 -2.46
CA LEU A 112 -0.78 -13.86 -1.89
C LEU A 112 -1.99 -14.16 -2.78
N MET A 113 -1.87 -13.89 -4.08
CA MET A 113 -2.94 -14.14 -5.06
C MET A 113 -3.29 -15.62 -5.18
N ALA A 114 -2.33 -16.51 -4.92
CA ALA A 114 -2.53 -17.97 -4.94
C ALA A 114 -3.18 -18.53 -3.66
N LEU A 115 -3.32 -17.75 -2.58
CA LEU A 115 -3.95 -18.22 -1.35
C LEU A 115 -5.45 -18.52 -1.57
N SER A 116 -5.90 -19.63 -0.99
CA SER A 116 -7.32 -19.98 -0.96
C SER A 116 -8.10 -19.05 -0.04
N SER A 117 -9.27 -18.62 -0.52
CA SER A 117 -10.30 -17.94 0.24
C SER A 117 -11.66 -18.57 -0.08
N GLY A 118 -12.06 -19.54 0.76
CA GLY A 118 -13.19 -20.42 0.47
C GLY A 118 -12.91 -21.30 -0.76
N ASP A 119 -13.86 -21.34 -1.70
CA ASP A 119 -13.77 -22.16 -2.91
C ASP A 119 -12.92 -21.56 -4.04
N LEU A 120 -12.42 -20.33 -3.85
CA LEU A 120 -11.64 -19.58 -4.85
C LEU A 120 -10.31 -19.15 -4.26
N THR A 121 -9.32 -18.90 -5.09
CA THR A 121 -8.13 -18.15 -4.72
C THR A 121 -8.42 -16.65 -4.60
N ILE A 122 -7.54 -15.90 -3.93
CA ILE A 122 -7.60 -14.44 -3.89
C ILE A 122 -7.58 -13.86 -5.31
N GLY A 123 -6.73 -14.39 -6.19
CA GLY A 123 -6.65 -13.93 -7.58
C GLY A 123 -7.94 -14.13 -8.35
N GLU A 124 -8.60 -15.28 -8.16
CA GLU A 124 -9.92 -15.53 -8.77
C GLU A 124 -10.99 -14.59 -8.21
N ARG A 125 -10.95 -14.25 -6.92
CA ARG A 125 -11.87 -13.26 -6.33
C ARG A 125 -11.67 -11.86 -6.90
N VAL A 126 -10.43 -11.45 -7.13
CA VAL A 126 -10.12 -10.18 -7.80
C VAL A 126 -10.67 -10.19 -9.23
N ILE A 127 -10.47 -11.28 -9.98
CA ILE A 127 -11.01 -11.44 -11.35
C ILE A 127 -12.56 -11.41 -11.35
N ASP A 128 -13.19 -12.09 -10.41
CA ASP A 128 -14.65 -12.08 -10.25
C ASP A 128 -15.15 -10.66 -9.96
N MET A 129 -14.44 -9.89 -9.13
CA MET A 129 -14.76 -8.49 -8.87
C MET A 129 -14.65 -7.63 -10.14
N ILE A 130 -13.58 -7.82 -10.93
CA ILE A 130 -13.40 -7.15 -12.23
C ILE A 130 -14.56 -7.47 -13.17
N GLY A 131 -15.02 -8.72 -13.22
CA GLY A 131 -16.17 -9.11 -14.04
C GLY A 131 -17.48 -8.44 -13.62
N LYS A 132 -17.67 -8.20 -12.33
CA LYS A 132 -18.88 -7.55 -11.78
C LYS A 132 -18.87 -6.04 -11.96
N ILE A 133 -17.72 -5.41 -11.71
CA ILE A 133 -17.56 -3.95 -11.72
C ILE A 133 -17.26 -3.43 -13.12
N GLY A 134 -16.53 -4.20 -13.92
CA GLY A 134 -16.09 -3.80 -15.25
C GLY A 134 -14.93 -2.81 -15.24
N GLU A 135 -14.17 -2.71 -14.15
CA GLU A 135 -12.92 -1.93 -14.05
C GLU A 135 -11.75 -2.85 -13.70
N LYS A 136 -10.54 -2.49 -14.15
CA LYS A 136 -9.32 -3.16 -13.70
C LYS A 136 -9.15 -2.97 -12.19
N ILE A 137 -8.86 -4.06 -11.49
CA ILE A 137 -8.51 -4.09 -10.07
C ILE A 137 -7.22 -4.87 -9.93
N GLU A 138 -6.28 -4.38 -9.14
CA GLU A 138 -5.01 -5.08 -8.88
C GLU A 138 -4.44 -4.74 -7.51
N ILE A 139 -3.64 -5.65 -6.95
CA ILE A 139 -2.81 -5.37 -5.79
C ILE A 139 -1.53 -4.73 -6.32
N SER A 140 -1.38 -3.42 -6.15
CA SER A 140 -0.22 -2.69 -6.68
C SER A 140 0.99 -2.67 -5.73
N ALA A 141 0.73 -2.89 -4.44
CA ALA A 141 1.77 -3.00 -3.41
C ALA A 141 1.35 -3.99 -2.33
N TYR A 142 2.34 -4.72 -1.84
CA TYR A 142 2.22 -5.63 -0.70
C TYR A 142 3.49 -5.52 0.13
N GLU A 143 3.37 -4.85 1.27
CA GLU A 143 4.48 -4.57 2.17
C GLU A 143 4.30 -5.28 3.50
N ARG A 144 5.41 -5.76 4.04
CA ARG A 144 5.46 -6.45 5.32
C ARG A 144 6.59 -5.89 6.16
N LEU A 145 6.37 -5.83 7.46
CA LEU A 145 7.34 -5.31 8.41
C LEU A 145 7.32 -6.11 9.71
N LYS A 146 8.49 -6.51 10.20
CA LYS A 146 8.67 -7.20 11.49
C LYS A 146 9.54 -6.38 12.45
N ALA A 147 9.01 -6.09 13.62
CA ALA A 147 9.69 -5.36 14.68
C ALA A 147 9.19 -5.78 16.07
N ASN A 148 9.82 -5.28 17.13
CA ASN A 148 9.34 -5.51 18.49
C ASN A 148 7.97 -4.86 18.73
N LYS A 149 7.69 -3.75 18.05
CA LYS A 149 6.38 -3.13 18.00
C LYS A 149 6.17 -2.54 16.61
N VAL A 150 5.03 -2.84 15.99
CA VAL A 150 4.62 -2.26 14.71
C VAL A 150 3.42 -1.34 14.93
N ILE A 151 3.53 -0.14 14.39
CA ILE A 151 2.46 0.86 14.38
C ILE A 151 1.98 1.05 12.94
N THR A 152 0.66 1.04 12.77
CA THR A 152 0.01 1.25 11.48
C THR A 152 -0.66 2.62 11.44
N TYR A 153 -0.64 3.27 10.30
CA TYR A 153 -1.39 4.51 10.06
C TYR A 153 -1.96 4.52 8.64
N VAL A 154 -3.21 4.94 8.52
CA VAL A 154 -3.86 5.24 7.23
C VAL A 154 -4.21 6.71 7.24
N HIS A 155 -3.70 7.45 6.26
CA HIS A 155 -4.05 8.85 6.12
C HIS A 155 -5.50 9.02 5.66
N ALA A 156 -6.08 10.19 5.93
CA ALA A 156 -7.44 10.51 5.52
C ALA A 156 -7.63 10.26 4.00
N GLY A 157 -8.74 9.61 3.64
CA GLY A 157 -9.03 9.24 2.25
C GLY A 157 -8.48 7.88 1.80
N SER A 158 -7.84 7.11 2.70
CA SER A 158 -7.42 5.72 2.47
C SER A 158 -6.47 5.52 1.28
N LYS A 159 -5.81 6.56 0.77
CA LYS A 159 -4.84 6.43 -0.34
C LYS A 159 -3.39 6.29 0.11
N LEU A 160 -3.10 6.51 1.39
CA LEU A 160 -1.74 6.45 1.91
C LEU A 160 -1.72 5.64 3.20
N GLY A 161 -0.88 4.60 3.23
CA GLY A 161 -0.67 3.74 4.38
C GLY A 161 0.79 3.76 4.84
N VAL A 162 0.99 3.62 6.14
CA VAL A 162 2.32 3.55 6.77
C VAL A 162 2.37 2.40 7.77
N LEU A 163 3.49 1.66 7.74
CA LEU A 163 3.94 0.76 8.80
C LEU A 163 5.20 1.36 9.43
N VAL A 164 5.28 1.38 10.76
CA VAL A 164 6.47 1.82 11.51
C VAL A 164 6.88 0.72 12.47
N GLY A 165 8.09 0.20 12.29
CA GLY A 165 8.71 -0.71 13.25
C GLY A 165 9.51 0.05 14.29
N LEU A 166 9.16 -0.08 15.56
CA LEU A 166 9.87 0.52 16.68
C LEU A 166 10.75 -0.50 17.40
N ASP A 167 11.88 -0.02 17.89
CA ASP A 167 12.78 -0.71 18.81
C ASP A 167 13.00 0.14 20.07
N GLY A 168 13.35 -0.51 21.19
CA GLY A 168 13.80 0.17 22.41
C GLY A 168 12.83 0.15 23.59
N SER A 169 11.52 -0.10 23.39
CA SER A 169 10.55 -0.33 24.48
C SER A 169 9.12 -0.62 23.96
N ASN A 170 8.21 -1.01 24.87
CA ASN A 170 6.75 -0.97 24.71
C ASN A 170 6.08 0.02 25.69
N GLY A 171 4.79 0.34 25.49
CA GLY A 171 3.95 1.18 26.36
C GLY A 171 2.99 2.10 25.60
N SER A 172 1.98 2.67 26.27
CA SER A 172 1.01 3.60 25.64
C SER A 172 1.66 4.86 25.05
N ASP A 173 2.71 5.35 25.70
CA ASP A 173 3.45 6.53 25.24
C ASP A 173 4.26 6.21 23.98
N VAL A 174 4.77 4.97 23.88
CA VAL A 174 5.43 4.45 22.68
C VAL A 174 4.44 4.32 21.52
N ASP A 175 3.21 3.87 21.80
CA ASP A 175 2.15 3.78 20.79
C ASP A 175 1.77 5.17 20.25
N THR A 176 1.71 6.18 21.12
CA THR A 176 1.44 7.56 20.74
C THR A 176 2.59 8.13 19.90
N ALA A 177 3.84 7.96 20.35
CA ALA A 177 5.01 8.42 19.61
C ALA A 177 5.15 7.74 18.24
N GLY A 178 4.87 6.44 18.16
CA GLY A 178 4.87 5.72 16.90
C GLY A 178 3.80 6.20 15.92
N ARG A 179 2.61 6.59 16.40
CA ARG A 179 1.58 7.21 15.54
C ARG A 179 2.02 8.57 15.02
N ASP A 180 2.69 9.36 15.86
CA ASP A 180 3.22 10.66 15.48
C ASP A 180 4.32 10.53 14.42
N VAL A 181 5.20 9.53 14.57
CA VAL A 181 6.19 9.17 13.56
C VAL A 181 5.54 8.64 12.27
N ALA A 182 4.47 7.86 12.37
CA ALA A 182 3.76 7.40 11.17
C ALA A 182 3.15 8.57 10.37
N MET A 183 2.64 9.60 11.07
CA MET A 183 2.18 10.85 10.44
C MET A 183 3.33 11.64 9.82
N GLN A 184 4.48 11.72 10.49
CA GLN A 184 5.71 12.31 9.94
C GLN A 184 6.10 11.63 8.62
N ILE A 185 6.15 10.30 8.60
CA ILE A 185 6.50 9.51 7.40
C ILE A 185 5.49 9.78 6.28
N ALA A 186 4.20 9.80 6.60
CA ALA A 186 3.15 10.09 5.62
C ALA A 186 3.34 11.45 4.95
N ALA A 187 3.63 12.49 5.75
CA ALA A 187 3.76 13.88 5.29
C ALA A 187 5.10 14.18 4.60
N MET A 188 6.20 13.66 5.14
CA MET A 188 7.55 14.06 4.73
C MET A 188 8.23 13.09 3.76
N ASN A 189 7.63 11.91 3.53
CA ASN A 189 8.12 10.90 2.58
C ASN A 189 9.65 10.65 2.67
N PRO A 190 10.19 10.33 3.86
CA PRO A 190 11.61 9.99 3.98
C PRO A 190 11.94 8.77 3.09
N ILE A 191 13.15 8.75 2.55
CA ILE A 191 13.66 7.64 1.71
C ILE A 191 14.34 6.54 2.53
N ALA A 192 14.72 6.84 3.77
CA ALA A 192 15.43 5.94 4.66
C ALA A 192 15.21 6.32 6.13
N VAL A 193 15.47 5.40 7.07
CA VAL A 193 15.38 5.68 8.50
C VAL A 193 16.45 6.68 8.92
N ASP A 194 17.69 6.44 8.50
CA ASP A 194 18.86 7.27 8.80
C ASP A 194 19.78 7.35 7.56
N LYS A 195 20.77 8.25 7.60
CA LYS A 195 21.74 8.51 6.53
C LYS A 195 22.51 7.27 6.08
N ASP A 196 22.79 6.36 7.00
CA ASP A 196 23.60 5.15 6.73
C ASP A 196 22.83 4.10 5.94
N GLN A 197 21.51 4.28 5.78
CA GLN A 197 20.63 3.42 4.98
C GLN A 197 20.31 4.02 3.60
N VAL A 198 20.86 5.19 3.26
CA VAL A 198 20.69 5.79 1.95
C VAL A 198 21.62 5.10 0.95
N ASP A 199 21.10 4.77 -0.24
CA ASP A 199 21.88 4.15 -1.30
C ASP A 199 23.13 4.97 -1.65
N SER A 200 24.29 4.31 -1.67
CA SER A 200 25.58 4.96 -1.90
C SER A 200 25.66 5.71 -3.24
N THR A 201 24.99 5.21 -4.29
CA THR A 201 24.97 5.86 -5.61
C THR A 201 24.17 7.16 -5.57
N LEU A 202 23.10 7.21 -4.74
CA LEU A 202 22.37 8.44 -4.50
C LEU A 202 23.20 9.44 -3.70
N VAL A 203 23.93 8.97 -2.68
CA VAL A 203 24.85 9.84 -1.90
C VAL A 203 25.90 10.46 -2.81
N GLU A 204 26.57 9.67 -3.64
CA GLU A 204 27.58 10.15 -4.60
C GLU A 204 26.98 11.16 -5.59
N ARG A 205 25.77 10.89 -6.08
CA ARG A 205 25.04 11.79 -6.97
C ARG A 205 24.72 13.13 -6.30
N GLU A 206 24.24 13.13 -5.06
CA GLU A 206 23.94 14.36 -4.32
C GLU A 206 25.21 15.18 -4.02
N VAL A 207 26.34 14.51 -3.76
CA VAL A 207 27.66 15.16 -3.64
C VAL A 207 28.05 15.81 -4.97
N ALA A 208 27.94 15.10 -6.09
CA ALA A 208 28.28 15.64 -7.40
C ALA A 208 27.43 16.87 -7.75
N ILE A 209 26.10 16.79 -7.55
CA ILE A 209 25.18 17.92 -7.72
C ILE A 209 25.59 19.10 -6.83
N GLY A 210 25.92 18.84 -5.57
CA GLY A 210 26.37 19.87 -4.63
C GLY A 210 27.64 20.58 -5.10
N ARG A 211 28.61 19.83 -5.66
CA ARG A 211 29.85 20.38 -6.23
C ARG A 211 29.57 21.22 -7.47
N GLU A 212 28.79 20.68 -8.41
CA GLU A 212 28.43 21.38 -9.66
C GLU A 212 27.75 22.71 -9.38
N GLN A 213 26.80 22.73 -8.45
CA GLN A 213 26.13 23.97 -8.03
C GLN A 213 27.12 24.96 -7.40
N ALA A 214 28.03 24.51 -6.53
CA ALA A 214 29.02 25.39 -5.91
C ALA A 214 29.95 26.04 -6.95
N ILE A 215 30.36 25.27 -7.97
CA ILE A 215 31.17 25.77 -9.08
C ILE A 215 30.38 26.78 -9.92
N ALA A 216 29.12 26.47 -10.26
CA ALA A 216 28.25 27.36 -11.02
C ALA A 216 27.94 28.68 -10.28
N GLU A 217 27.87 28.64 -8.95
CA GLU A 217 27.74 29.82 -8.08
C GLU A 217 29.04 30.63 -7.93
N GLY A 218 30.14 30.24 -8.62
CA GLY A 218 31.43 30.94 -8.59
C GLY A 218 32.18 30.80 -7.28
N LYS A 219 31.93 29.73 -6.51
CA LYS A 219 32.61 29.50 -5.22
C LYS A 219 34.08 29.10 -5.46
N PRO A 220 35.01 29.52 -4.59
CA PRO A 220 36.41 29.09 -4.67
C PRO A 220 36.56 27.56 -4.64
N GLU A 221 37.47 27.03 -5.48
CA GLU A 221 37.70 25.58 -5.63
C GLU A 221 37.98 24.88 -4.28
N ASN A 222 38.78 25.52 -3.42
CA ASN A 222 39.09 25.01 -2.08
C ASN A 222 37.90 24.98 -1.11
N LEU A 223 36.75 25.57 -1.46
CA LEU A 223 35.52 25.54 -0.67
C LEU A 223 34.45 24.63 -1.25
N VAL A 224 34.59 24.17 -2.51
CA VAL A 224 33.57 23.37 -3.21
C VAL A 224 33.20 22.11 -2.44
N ASP A 225 34.19 21.35 -1.97
CA ASP A 225 33.95 20.09 -1.24
C ASP A 225 33.22 20.32 0.09
N LYS A 226 33.58 21.39 0.79
CA LYS A 226 32.94 21.77 2.05
C LYS A 226 31.48 22.18 1.83
N ILE A 227 31.20 22.89 0.74
CA ILE A 227 29.84 23.30 0.37
C ILE A 227 29.02 22.08 -0.04
N ALA A 228 29.58 21.17 -0.85
CA ALA A 228 28.93 19.93 -1.24
C ALA A 228 28.58 19.06 -0.02
N ALA A 229 29.50 18.90 0.93
CA ALA A 229 29.23 18.21 2.20
C ALA A 229 28.10 18.88 3.01
N GLY A 230 28.05 20.22 3.02
CA GLY A 230 26.95 20.97 3.63
C GLY A 230 25.59 20.69 2.97
N LYS A 231 25.55 20.65 1.63
CA LYS A 231 24.34 20.32 0.85
C LYS A 231 23.90 18.87 1.09
N LEU A 232 24.84 17.91 1.11
CA LEU A 232 24.54 16.52 1.47
C LEU A 232 23.98 16.39 2.89
N ASN A 233 24.53 17.11 3.86
CA ASN A 233 23.99 17.12 5.23
C ASN A 233 22.56 17.68 5.28
N LYS A 234 22.25 18.69 4.45
CA LYS A 234 20.87 19.19 4.31
C LYS A 234 19.97 18.13 3.69
N PHE A 235 20.42 17.45 2.63
CA PHE A 235 19.71 16.33 2.02
C PHE A 235 19.36 15.25 3.05
N PHE A 236 20.31 14.83 3.90
CA PHE A 236 20.00 13.84 4.94
C PHE A 236 18.95 14.34 5.94
N LYS A 237 19.03 15.61 6.36
CA LYS A 237 18.02 16.20 7.25
C LYS A 237 16.63 16.24 6.62
N GLU A 238 16.52 16.41 5.32
CA GLU A 238 15.22 16.49 4.64
C GLU A 238 14.68 15.10 4.26
N ASN A 239 15.56 14.15 3.94
CA ASN A 239 15.17 12.88 3.31
C ASN A 239 15.30 11.65 4.22
N THR A 240 15.88 11.76 5.42
CA THR A 240 16.01 10.61 6.34
C THR A 240 15.22 10.85 7.63
N LEU A 241 14.41 9.87 8.03
CA LEU A 241 13.38 10.02 9.05
C LEU A 241 13.93 10.57 10.37
N LEU A 242 14.98 9.95 10.92
CA LEU A 242 15.51 10.29 12.24
C LEU A 242 16.14 11.69 12.29
N ASN A 243 16.63 12.19 11.15
CA ASN A 243 17.27 13.50 11.03
C ASN A 243 16.29 14.62 10.67
N GLN A 244 15.07 14.29 10.25
CA GLN A 244 14.04 15.27 9.95
C GLN A 244 13.65 16.07 11.19
N THR A 245 13.39 17.35 10.95
CA THR A 245 12.65 18.20 11.90
C THR A 245 11.28 17.58 12.13
N PHE A 246 10.88 17.46 13.40
CA PHE A 246 9.63 16.85 13.77
C PHE A 246 8.46 17.82 13.51
N VAL A 247 7.49 17.42 12.69
CA VAL A 247 6.43 18.33 12.21
C VAL A 247 5.55 18.92 13.30
N LYS A 248 5.44 18.24 14.45
CA LYS A 248 4.65 18.73 15.60
C LYS A 248 5.45 19.64 16.54
N ASP A 249 6.77 19.57 16.49
CA ASP A 249 7.67 20.44 17.26
C ASP A 249 8.97 20.66 16.49
N ASN A 250 9.05 21.81 15.83
CA ASN A 250 10.18 22.17 14.98
C ASN A 250 11.49 22.42 15.74
N SER A 251 11.48 22.39 17.08
CA SER A 251 12.69 22.47 17.90
C SER A 251 13.42 21.12 18.01
N LEU A 252 12.74 20.02 17.68
CA LEU A 252 13.25 18.65 17.79
C LEU A 252 13.44 18.01 16.41
N THR A 253 14.38 17.07 16.34
CA THR A 253 14.37 16.07 15.28
C THR A 253 13.52 14.88 15.70
N VAL A 254 13.11 14.02 14.76
CA VAL A 254 12.38 12.79 15.08
C VAL A 254 13.14 11.91 16.07
N SER A 255 14.45 11.75 15.91
CA SER A 255 15.29 11.01 16.86
C SER A 255 15.25 11.62 18.27
N LYS A 256 15.39 12.95 18.39
CA LYS A 256 15.33 13.63 19.69
C LYS A 256 13.95 13.54 20.34
N TYR A 257 12.89 13.61 19.54
CA TYR A 257 11.53 13.40 20.01
C TYR A 257 11.37 12.00 20.60
N LEU A 258 11.79 10.95 19.88
CA LEU A 258 11.68 9.57 20.37
C LEU A 258 12.47 9.33 21.67
N GLU A 259 13.72 9.80 21.73
CA GLU A 259 14.54 9.73 22.96
C GLU A 259 13.90 10.49 24.14
N SER A 260 13.25 11.63 23.87
CA SER A 260 12.55 12.40 24.92
C SER A 260 11.30 11.69 25.46
N VAL A 261 10.66 10.84 24.65
CA VAL A 261 9.53 10.02 25.08
C VAL A 261 10.04 8.84 25.89
N LYS A 262 11.06 8.13 25.40
CA LYS A 262 11.67 7.02 26.11
C LYS A 262 13.10 6.79 25.66
N GLN A 263 14.01 6.71 26.63
CA GLN A 263 15.43 6.48 26.34
C GLN A 263 15.63 5.21 25.52
N GLY A 264 16.36 5.33 24.41
CA GLY A 264 16.65 4.24 23.48
C GLY A 264 15.50 3.87 22.53
N LEU A 265 14.37 4.58 22.56
CA LEU A 265 13.30 4.41 21.58
C LEU A 265 13.75 4.92 20.22
N THR A 266 13.64 4.07 19.20
CA THR A 266 14.01 4.42 17.82
C THR A 266 13.13 3.70 16.80
N VAL A 267 13.27 4.09 15.54
CA VAL A 267 12.64 3.41 14.40
C VAL A 267 13.63 2.40 13.84
N LYS A 268 13.20 1.15 13.76
CA LYS A 268 13.96 0.07 13.12
C LYS A 268 13.83 0.14 11.60
N ASP A 269 12.60 0.30 11.13
CA ASP A 269 12.24 0.25 9.71
C ASP A 269 10.86 0.90 9.51
N PHE A 270 10.52 1.30 8.27
CA PHE A 270 9.17 1.72 7.92
C PHE A 270 8.79 1.33 6.49
N ARG A 271 7.47 1.26 6.23
CA ARG A 271 6.91 1.14 4.87
C ARG A 271 5.91 2.26 4.67
N ARG A 272 5.95 2.91 3.51
CA ARG A 272 5.01 3.94 3.10
C ARG A 272 4.55 3.61 1.69
N VAL A 273 3.24 3.55 1.49
CA VAL A 273 2.64 3.30 0.18
C VAL A 273 1.57 4.36 -0.08
N SER A 274 1.59 4.92 -1.28
CA SER A 274 0.63 5.90 -1.79
C SER A 274 -0.01 5.38 -3.08
N ILE A 275 -1.32 5.53 -3.21
CA ILE A 275 -2.07 5.24 -4.43
C ILE A 275 -2.14 6.52 -5.27
N GLY A 276 -1.74 6.40 -6.55
CA GLY A 276 -1.81 7.50 -7.52
C GLY A 276 -0.56 8.39 -7.60
N GLY A 277 0.52 8.00 -6.92
CA GLY A 277 1.76 8.78 -6.79
C GLY A 277 1.99 9.29 -5.38
#